data_AF-A0A8T7FBG5-F1
#
_entry.id   AF-A0A8T7FBG5-F1
#
_cell.length_a   1.000
_cell.length_b   1.000
_cell.length_c   1.000
_cell.angle_alpha   90.00
_cell.angle_beta   90.00
_cell.angle_gamma   90.00
#
_symmetry.space_group_name_H-M   'P 1'
#
loop_
_entity.id
_entity.type
_entity.pdbx_description
1 polymer ?
#
loop_
_entity_poly.entity_id
_entity_poly.type
_entity_poly.pdbx_seq_one_letter_code
_entity_poly.pdbx_strand_id
1 'polypeptide(L)'
;MDDASKLDQLIARLDETGPEGRAARDFLRARRVRVGLRPQPTGARWTLFGGVELNPALLADEAYALSLLVHEVRHLKQGLVAALSVRGELEAWQEQFAFLKSLTGRYASSPRGCAVIEELMTLSLESRADLLRARELMREFAGPKYRINWLPLFPLGRKPRF
;
A
#
# COMPACT_ATOMS: atom_id res chain seq x y z
N MET A 1 4.28 -17.19 -20.82
CA MET A 1 3.96 -15.77 -20.66
C MET A 1 5.07 -15.13 -19.87
N ASP A 2 5.73 -14.12 -20.44
CA ASP A 2 6.79 -13.36 -19.76
C ASP A 2 6.20 -12.43 -18.68
N ASP A 3 7.06 -11.88 -17.83
CA ASP A 3 6.61 -11.08 -16.68
C ASP A 3 6.05 -9.72 -17.09
N ALA A 4 6.47 -9.17 -18.25
CA ALA A 4 5.90 -7.94 -18.79
C ALA A 4 4.43 -8.14 -19.18
N SER A 5 4.13 -9.23 -19.87
CA SER A 5 2.75 -9.60 -20.25
C SER A 5 1.88 -9.85 -19.02
N LYS A 6 2.43 -10.47 -17.96
CA LYS A 6 1.70 -10.64 -16.69
C LYS A 6 1.41 -9.31 -16.00
N LEU A 7 2.36 -8.37 -16.03
CA LEU A 7 2.15 -7.04 -15.46
C LEU A 7 1.05 -6.27 -16.21
N ASP A 8 1.06 -6.30 -17.54
CA ASP A 8 0.01 -5.64 -18.33
C ASP A 8 -1.38 -6.22 -18.05
N GLN A 9 -1.46 -7.55 -17.91
CA GLN A 9 -2.69 -8.22 -17.49
C GLN A 9 -3.11 -7.79 -16.09
N LEU A 10 -2.20 -7.80 -15.11
CA LEU A 10 -2.48 -7.36 -13.75
C LEU A 10 -3.05 -5.93 -13.73
N ILE A 11 -2.46 -5.00 -14.47
CA ILE A 11 -2.94 -3.62 -14.56
C ILE A 11 -4.33 -3.57 -15.21
N ALA A 12 -4.58 -4.39 -16.23
CA ALA A 12 -5.90 -4.48 -16.86
C ALA A 12 -6.96 -5.04 -15.89
N ARG A 13 -6.60 -6.00 -15.03
CA ARG A 13 -7.51 -6.59 -14.02
C ARG A 13 -8.04 -5.55 -13.02
N LEU A 14 -7.37 -4.41 -12.82
CA LEU A 14 -7.87 -3.33 -11.96
C LEU A 14 -9.27 -2.83 -12.35
N ASP A 15 -9.67 -2.98 -13.62
CA ASP A 15 -11.00 -2.57 -14.07
C ASP A 15 -12.15 -3.41 -13.49
N GLU A 16 -11.83 -4.64 -13.12
CA GLU A 16 -12.78 -5.65 -12.68
C GLU A 16 -12.84 -5.76 -11.15
N THR A 17 -11.99 -5.04 -10.42
CA THR A 17 -11.83 -5.16 -8.96
C THR A 17 -12.59 -4.11 -8.15
N GLY A 18 -13.66 -3.55 -8.73
CA GLY A 18 -14.54 -2.61 -8.04
C GLY A 18 -14.11 -1.13 -8.14
N PRO A 19 -14.77 -0.23 -7.40
CA PRO A 19 -14.54 1.21 -7.48
C PRO A 19 -13.10 1.63 -7.19
N GLU A 20 -12.48 1.04 -6.17
CA GLU A 20 -11.11 1.35 -5.73
C GLU A 20 -10.08 0.94 -6.78
N GLY A 21 -10.22 -0.26 -7.36
CA GLY A 21 -9.38 -0.74 -8.46
C GLY A 21 -9.47 0.16 -9.70
N ARG A 22 -10.70 0.51 -10.11
CA ARG A 22 -10.94 1.44 -11.21
C ARG A 22 -10.34 2.82 -10.94
N ALA A 23 -10.52 3.35 -9.73
CA ALA A 23 -9.94 4.64 -9.34
C ALA A 23 -8.40 4.62 -9.35
N ALA A 24 -7.78 3.48 -8.99
CA ALA A 24 -6.34 3.31 -9.09
C ALA A 24 -5.89 3.29 -10.56
N ARG A 25 -6.57 2.50 -11.42
CA ARG A 25 -6.30 2.46 -12.86
C ARG A 25 -6.44 3.84 -13.51
N ASP A 26 -7.51 4.55 -13.19
CA ASP A 26 -7.80 5.86 -13.78
C ASP A 26 -6.73 6.87 -13.41
N PHE A 27 -6.25 6.84 -12.16
CA PHE A 27 -5.12 7.65 -11.74
C PHE A 27 -3.85 7.31 -12.52
N LEU A 28 -3.51 6.02 -12.66
CA LEU A 28 -2.33 5.58 -13.42
C LEU A 28 -2.38 6.08 -14.87
N ARG A 29 -3.53 5.93 -15.54
CA ARG A 29 -3.73 6.40 -16.92
C ARG A 29 -3.67 7.92 -17.03
N ALA A 30 -4.43 8.63 -16.21
CA ALA A 30 -4.54 10.09 -16.28
C ALA A 30 -3.18 10.78 -16.03
N ARG A 31 -2.38 10.24 -15.11
CA ARG A 31 -1.05 10.76 -14.77
C ARG A 31 0.09 10.13 -15.60
N ARG A 32 -0.23 9.20 -16.52
CA ARG A 32 0.75 8.43 -17.30
C ARG A 32 1.85 7.81 -16.43
N VAL A 33 1.44 7.27 -15.28
CA VAL A 33 2.33 6.62 -14.33
C VAL A 33 2.93 5.40 -14.98
N ARG A 34 4.27 5.32 -15.00
CA ARG A 34 4.97 4.13 -15.44
C ARG A 34 4.94 3.09 -14.33
N VAL A 35 4.39 1.92 -14.62
CA VAL A 35 4.43 0.75 -13.74
C VAL A 35 5.42 -0.24 -14.32
N GLY A 36 6.36 -0.72 -13.50
CA GLY A 36 7.38 -1.67 -13.92
C GLY A 36 7.62 -2.75 -12.88
N LEU A 37 8.51 -3.68 -13.23
CA LEU A 37 8.94 -4.76 -12.35
C LEU A 37 10.39 -4.58 -11.94
N ARG A 38 10.68 -4.71 -10.64
CA ARG A 38 12.04 -4.66 -10.12
C ARG A 38 12.20 -5.53 -8.87
N PRO A 39 13.17 -6.46 -8.82
CA PRO A 39 13.50 -7.18 -7.61
C PRO A 39 13.88 -6.22 -6.48
N GLN A 40 13.21 -6.35 -5.34
CA GLN A 40 13.38 -5.46 -4.18
C GLN A 40 12.94 -6.16 -2.89
N PRO A 41 13.43 -5.71 -1.71
CA PRO A 41 13.06 -6.34 -0.44
C PRO A 41 11.61 -6.07 -0.01
N THR A 42 10.97 -5.04 -0.56
CA THR A 42 9.55 -4.72 -0.34
C THR A 42 8.68 -5.35 -1.43
N GLY A 43 7.36 -5.34 -1.23
CA GLY A 43 6.44 -5.84 -2.25
C GLY A 43 6.28 -4.89 -3.43
N ALA A 44 6.18 -3.60 -3.16
CA ALA A 44 6.11 -2.54 -4.15
C ALA A 44 6.86 -1.31 -3.65
N ARG A 45 7.04 -0.34 -4.54
CA ARG A 45 7.44 1.03 -4.18
C ARG A 45 7.00 2.02 -5.25
N TRP A 46 6.61 3.20 -4.82
CA TRP A 46 6.53 4.40 -5.64
C TRP A 46 7.92 5.04 -5.77
N THR A 47 8.11 5.80 -6.83
CA THR A 47 9.38 6.49 -7.12
C THR A 47 9.19 8.00 -7.06
N LEU A 48 10.27 8.73 -6.74
CA LEU A 48 10.26 10.20 -6.67
C LEU A 48 9.80 10.87 -7.98
N PHE A 49 9.93 10.18 -9.11
CA PHE A 49 9.48 10.65 -10.43
C PHE A 49 8.05 10.22 -10.79
N GLY A 50 7.27 9.72 -9.83
CA GLY A 50 5.86 9.39 -10.02
C GLY A 50 5.61 8.07 -10.74
N GLY A 51 6.58 7.14 -10.74
CA GLY A 51 6.41 5.75 -11.21
C GLY A 51 6.15 4.77 -10.06
N VAL A 52 5.73 3.54 -10.41
CA VAL A 52 5.53 2.42 -9.48
C VAL A 52 6.36 1.23 -9.92
N GLU A 53 7.01 0.55 -8.98
CA GLU A 53 7.76 -0.69 -9.23
C GLU A 53 7.26 -1.80 -8.31
N LEU A 54 6.83 -2.93 -8.91
CA LEU A 54 6.41 -4.13 -8.20
C LEU A 54 7.54 -5.16 -8.15
N ASN A 55 7.59 -5.93 -7.07
CA ASN A 55 8.44 -7.11 -6.99
C ASN A 55 7.84 -8.24 -7.87
N PRO A 56 8.57 -8.75 -8.88
CA PRO A 56 8.06 -9.81 -9.77
C PRO A 56 7.59 -11.07 -9.02
N ALA A 57 8.19 -11.38 -7.86
CA ALA A 57 7.83 -12.55 -7.07
C ALA A 57 6.38 -12.51 -6.56
N LEU A 58 5.77 -11.32 -6.49
CA LEU A 58 4.40 -11.15 -6.04
C LEU A 58 3.36 -11.30 -7.14
N LEU A 59 3.76 -11.37 -8.41
CA LEU A 59 2.83 -11.59 -9.52
C LEU A 59 2.10 -12.94 -9.44
N ALA A 60 2.61 -13.90 -8.67
CA ALA A 60 1.96 -15.18 -8.43
C ALA A 60 0.72 -15.06 -7.51
N ASP A 61 0.65 -14.01 -6.69
CA ASP A 61 -0.52 -13.68 -5.87
C ASP A 61 -1.19 -12.42 -6.45
N GLU A 62 -2.06 -12.63 -7.44
CA GLU A 62 -2.72 -11.54 -8.18
C GLU A 62 -3.43 -10.55 -7.25
N ALA A 63 -4.21 -11.07 -6.29
CA ALA A 63 -4.98 -10.22 -5.38
C ALA A 63 -4.06 -9.35 -4.50
N TYR A 64 -2.98 -9.93 -3.97
CA TYR A 64 -2.02 -9.18 -3.19
C TYR A 64 -1.25 -8.17 -4.05
N ALA A 65 -0.83 -8.53 -5.27
CA ALA A 65 -0.16 -7.62 -6.20
C ALA A 65 -1.05 -6.43 -6.61
N LEU A 66 -2.34 -6.67 -6.87
CA LEU A 66 -3.32 -5.59 -7.12
C LEU A 66 -3.46 -4.67 -5.91
N SER A 67 -3.51 -5.23 -4.70
CA SER A 67 -3.59 -4.43 -3.47
C SER A 67 -2.38 -3.53 -3.29
N LEU A 68 -1.19 -4.01 -3.65
CA LEU A 68 0.03 -3.19 -3.63
C LEU A 68 -0.01 -2.08 -4.68
N LEU A 69 -0.59 -2.29 -5.87
CA LEU A 69 -0.78 -1.19 -6.82
C LEU A 69 -1.67 -0.09 -6.23
N VAL A 70 -2.75 -0.47 -5.56
CA VAL A 70 -3.66 0.47 -4.87
C VAL A 70 -2.89 1.24 -3.78
N HIS A 71 -2.07 0.55 -2.98
CA HIS A 71 -1.18 1.15 -1.98
C HIS A 71 -0.24 2.21 -2.59
N GLU A 72 0.49 1.86 -3.65
CA GLU A 72 1.46 2.76 -4.27
C GLU A 72 0.75 3.96 -4.94
N VAL A 73 -0.41 3.74 -5.54
CA VAL A 73 -1.24 4.83 -6.06
C VAL A 73 -1.69 5.76 -4.93
N ARG A 74 -1.99 5.24 -3.73
CA ARG A 74 -2.31 6.08 -2.57
C ARG A 74 -1.14 6.98 -2.22
N HIS A 75 0.09 6.46 -2.18
CA HIS A 75 1.27 7.31 -1.96
C HIS A 75 1.46 8.38 -3.03
N LEU A 76 1.25 8.05 -4.30
CA LEU A 76 1.31 9.03 -5.39
C LEU A 76 0.23 10.13 -5.25
N LYS A 77 -0.98 9.79 -4.77
CA LYS A 77 -2.06 10.76 -4.48
C LYS A 77 -1.73 11.65 -3.27
N GLN A 78 -1.13 11.08 -2.23
CA GLN A 78 -0.71 11.80 -1.01
C GLN A 78 0.42 12.79 -1.29
N GLY A 79 1.33 12.45 -2.20
CA GLY A 79 2.56 13.17 -2.46
C GLY A 79 3.67 12.86 -1.44
N LEU A 80 4.92 13.18 -1.82
CA LEU A 80 6.15 12.81 -1.12
C LEU A 80 6.13 13.09 0.39
N VAL A 81 5.71 14.28 0.80
CA VAL A 81 5.76 14.70 2.22
C VAL A 81 4.79 13.91 3.09
N ALA A 82 3.59 13.62 2.57
CA ALA A 82 2.60 12.86 3.32
C ALA A 82 2.93 11.36 3.31
N ALA A 83 3.36 10.82 2.17
CA ALA A 83 3.76 9.42 2.03
C ALA A 83 4.92 9.06 2.97
N LEU A 84 5.91 9.94 3.15
CA LEU A 84 7.03 9.73 4.08
C LEU A 84 6.66 10.02 5.56
N SER A 85 5.55 9.47 6.03
CA SER A 85 5.15 9.53 7.44
C SER A 85 4.36 8.28 7.84
N VAL A 86 4.32 7.95 9.14
CA VAL A 86 3.51 6.81 9.62
C VAL A 86 2.03 7.00 9.31
N ARG A 87 1.52 8.23 9.41
CA ARG A 87 0.15 8.56 8.99
C ARG A 87 -0.08 8.23 7.52
N GLY A 88 0.86 8.59 6.65
CA GLY A 88 0.76 8.31 5.21
C GLY A 88 0.76 6.81 4.91
N GLU A 89 1.67 6.08 5.55
CA GLU A 89 1.73 4.62 5.50
C GLU A 89 0.46 3.98 6.05
N LEU A 90 -0.06 4.44 7.20
CA LEU A 90 -1.28 3.89 7.79
C LEU A 90 -2.48 4.04 6.85
N GLU A 91 -2.64 5.22 6.26
CA GLU A 91 -3.70 5.45 5.28
C GLU A 91 -3.54 4.56 4.05
N ALA A 92 -2.32 4.37 3.53
CA ALA A 92 -2.05 3.49 2.40
C ALA A 92 -2.27 2.00 2.72
N TRP A 93 -1.86 1.55 3.91
CA TRP A 93 -2.13 0.21 4.43
C TRP A 93 -3.63 -0.02 4.58
N GLN A 94 -4.37 0.93 5.16
CA GLN A 94 -5.82 0.80 5.34
C GLN A 94 -6.53 0.68 3.99
N GLU A 95 -6.15 1.49 2.99
CA GLU A 95 -6.71 1.40 1.64
C GLU A 95 -6.35 0.06 0.96
N GLN A 96 -5.08 -0.37 1.06
CA GLN A 96 -4.61 -1.66 0.54
C GLN A 96 -5.40 -2.84 1.10
N PHE A 97 -5.51 -2.92 2.42
CA PHE A 97 -6.08 -4.09 3.09
C PHE A 97 -7.61 -4.12 2.99
N ALA A 98 -8.28 -2.96 2.99
CA ALA A 98 -9.70 -2.88 2.63
C ALA A 98 -9.96 -3.46 1.24
N PHE A 99 -9.15 -3.07 0.25
CA PHE A 99 -9.24 -3.59 -1.11
C PHE A 99 -8.90 -5.09 -1.20
N LEU A 100 -7.86 -5.55 -0.51
CA LEU A 100 -7.52 -6.98 -0.49
C LEU A 100 -8.65 -7.82 0.11
N LYS A 101 -9.29 -7.33 1.17
CA LYS A 101 -10.44 -7.98 1.80
C LYS A 101 -11.66 -7.99 0.88
N SER A 102 -11.91 -6.93 0.11
CA SER A 102 -13.02 -6.95 -0.86
C SER A 102 -12.82 -7.99 -1.97
N LEU A 103 -11.57 -8.32 -2.31
CA LEU A 103 -11.26 -9.35 -3.31
C LEU A 103 -11.26 -10.77 -2.75
N THR A 104 -10.74 -10.96 -1.54
CA THR A 104 -10.44 -12.30 -1.00
C THR A 104 -11.30 -12.70 0.18
N GLY A 105 -12.10 -11.78 0.72
CA GLY A 105 -12.88 -11.96 1.95
C GLY A 105 -12.05 -11.85 3.24
N ARG A 106 -10.73 -11.68 3.17
CA ARG A 106 -9.82 -11.64 4.33
C ARG A 106 -8.69 -10.62 4.18
N TYR A 107 -8.11 -10.20 5.28
CA TYR A 107 -6.99 -9.25 5.27
C TYR A 107 -5.63 -9.90 5.04
N ALA A 108 -5.44 -11.15 5.47
CA ALA A 108 -4.18 -11.86 5.33
C ALA A 108 -4.40 -13.37 5.22
N SER A 109 -3.36 -14.10 4.84
CA SER A 109 -3.42 -15.56 4.70
C SER A 109 -3.38 -16.32 6.03
N SER A 110 -2.89 -15.69 7.11
CA SER A 110 -2.78 -16.32 8.43
C SER A 110 -3.73 -15.67 9.46
N PRO A 111 -4.26 -16.42 10.45
CA PRO A 111 -5.12 -15.86 11.49
C PRO A 111 -4.46 -14.73 12.29
N ARG A 112 -3.18 -14.90 12.65
CA ARG A 112 -2.41 -13.86 13.33
C ARG A 112 -2.28 -12.60 12.48
N GLY A 113 -1.97 -12.77 11.20
CA GLY A 113 -1.90 -11.65 10.25
C GLY A 113 -3.25 -10.92 10.14
N CYS A 114 -4.35 -11.65 10.07
CA CYS A 114 -5.69 -11.06 10.05
C CYS A 114 -5.94 -10.23 11.31
N ALA A 115 -5.64 -10.75 12.52
CA ALA A 115 -5.86 -10.02 13.76
C ALA A 115 -5.04 -8.71 13.83
N VAL A 116 -3.78 -8.75 13.39
CA VAL A 116 -2.91 -7.55 13.34
C VAL A 116 -3.48 -6.50 12.40
N ILE A 117 -3.94 -6.91 11.21
CA ILE A 117 -4.51 -5.98 10.25
C ILE A 117 -5.88 -5.48 10.72
N GLU A 118 -6.73 -6.32 11.30
CA GLU A 118 -8.02 -5.91 11.87
C GLU A 118 -7.86 -4.79 12.88
N GLU A 119 -6.90 -4.90 13.80
CA GLU A 119 -6.59 -3.83 14.72
C GLU A 119 -6.10 -2.57 13.98
N LEU A 120 -5.16 -2.72 13.03
CA LEU A 120 -4.62 -1.61 12.24
C LEU A 120 -5.71 -0.85 11.46
N MET A 121 -6.74 -1.54 10.98
CA MET A 121 -7.87 -0.95 10.28
C MET A 121 -8.76 -0.06 11.18
N THR A 122 -8.68 -0.20 12.50
CA THR A 122 -9.47 0.63 13.44
C THR A 122 -8.76 1.91 13.89
N LEU A 123 -7.47 2.03 13.59
CA LEU A 123 -6.64 3.11 14.10
C LEU A 123 -6.92 4.44 13.39
N SER A 124 -6.97 5.53 14.17
CA SER A 124 -7.14 6.88 13.65
C SER A 124 -5.86 7.40 13.00
N LEU A 125 -6.03 8.09 11.86
CA LEU A 125 -4.96 8.81 11.17
C LEU A 125 -4.51 10.09 11.91
N GLU A 126 -5.28 10.55 12.89
CA GLU A 126 -5.07 11.83 13.56
C GLU A 126 -4.63 11.67 15.03
N SER A 127 -4.80 10.49 15.63
CA SER A 127 -4.36 10.19 17.00
C SER A 127 -2.88 9.83 17.04
N ARG A 128 -2.10 10.55 17.85
CA ARG A 128 -0.67 10.23 18.03
C ARG A 128 -0.47 8.84 18.64
N ALA A 129 -1.34 8.44 19.58
CA ALA A 129 -1.28 7.12 20.22
C ALA A 129 -1.53 6.02 19.19
N ASP A 130 -2.53 6.21 18.33
CA ASP A 130 -2.89 5.27 17.28
C ASP A 130 -1.78 5.18 16.22
N LEU A 131 -1.14 6.28 15.87
CA LEU A 131 0.01 6.25 14.95
C LEU A 131 1.23 5.53 15.54
N LEU A 132 1.45 5.61 16.85
CA LEU A 132 2.47 4.79 17.51
C LEU A 132 2.08 3.31 17.46
N ARG A 133 0.82 2.99 17.71
CA ARG A 133 0.32 1.61 17.64
C ARG A 133 0.39 1.05 16.22
N ALA A 134 0.04 1.85 15.21
CA ALA A 134 0.13 1.49 13.80
C ALA A 134 1.56 1.12 13.41
N ARG A 135 2.55 1.91 13.86
CA ARG A 135 3.97 1.62 13.64
C ARG A 135 4.38 0.26 14.21
N GLU A 136 3.88 -0.10 15.39
CA GLU A 136 4.15 -1.40 16.00
C GLU A 136 3.52 -2.54 15.18
N LEU A 137 2.24 -2.42 14.86
CA LEU A 137 1.49 -3.43 14.10
C LEU A 137 2.07 -3.64 12.69
N MET A 138 2.46 -2.57 11.99
CA MET A 138 3.11 -2.69 10.68
C MET A 138 4.43 -3.44 10.77
N ARG A 139 5.22 -3.25 11.84
CA ARG A 139 6.46 -4.01 12.05
C ARG A 139 6.19 -5.46 12.42
N GLU A 140 5.14 -5.71 13.19
CA GLU A 140 4.72 -7.07 13.51
C GLU A 140 4.31 -7.82 12.24
N PHE A 141 3.57 -7.17 11.34
CA PHE A 141 3.09 -7.77 10.09
C PHE A 141 4.19 -7.89 9.02
N ALA A 142 4.88 -6.80 8.69
CA ALA A 142 5.89 -6.76 7.61
C ALA A 142 7.28 -7.25 8.04
N GLY A 143 7.50 -7.42 9.35
CA GLY A 143 8.74 -7.90 9.92
C GLY A 143 9.83 -6.83 10.07
N PRO A 144 11.02 -7.23 10.56
CA PRO A 144 12.06 -6.30 11.03
C PRO A 144 12.73 -5.48 9.93
N LYS A 145 12.61 -5.89 8.66
CA LYS A 145 13.16 -5.14 7.52
C LYS A 145 12.32 -3.91 7.16
N TYR A 146 11.10 -3.80 7.68
CA TYR A 146 10.22 -2.66 7.45
C TYR A 146 10.62 -1.47 8.34
N ARG A 147 11.24 -0.44 7.73
CA ARG A 147 11.89 0.68 8.45
C ARG A 147 10.95 1.84 8.81
N ILE A 148 9.70 1.54 9.15
CA ILE A 148 8.69 2.53 9.55
C ILE A 148 9.10 3.42 10.74
N ASN A 149 10.00 2.93 11.61
CA ASN A 149 10.55 3.69 12.73
C ASN A 149 11.34 4.95 12.31
N TRP A 150 11.84 4.98 11.07
CA TRP A 150 12.63 6.10 10.56
C TRP A 150 11.73 7.24 10.06
N LEU A 151 10.43 6.97 9.89
CA LEU A 151 9.47 7.97 9.46
C LEU A 151 8.94 8.78 10.65
N PRO A 152 8.68 10.09 10.46
CA PRO A 152 7.93 10.86 11.45
C PRO A 152 6.50 10.31 11.58
N LEU A 153 5.86 10.48 12.74
CA LEU A 153 4.47 10.03 12.92
C LEU A 153 3.52 10.76 11.96
N PHE A 154 3.67 12.09 11.89
CA PHE A 154 2.90 12.96 11.00
C PHE A 154 3.77 13.46 9.83
N PRO A 155 3.16 13.86 8.70
CA PRO A 155 3.87 14.53 7.62
C PRO A 155 4.66 15.73 8.12
N LEU A 156 5.85 15.96 7.55
CA LEU A 156 6.66 17.13 7.90
C LEU A 156 5.85 18.43 7.68
N GLY A 157 5.88 19.33 8.66
CA GLY A 157 5.12 20.59 8.63
C GLY A 157 3.70 20.52 9.19
N ARG A 158 3.16 19.34 9.51
CA ARG A 158 1.86 19.18 10.18
C ARG A 158 2.07 19.03 11.70
N LYS A 159 1.49 19.94 12.49
CA LYS A 159 1.48 19.80 13.96
C LYS A 159 0.43 18.76 14.37
N PRO A 160 0.70 17.91 15.38
CA PRO A 160 -0.32 17.03 15.93
C PRO A 160 -1.48 17.87 16.50
N ARG A 161 -2.72 17.44 16.26
CA ARG A 161 -3.87 17.96 17.01
C ARG A 161 -3.92 17.17 18.31
N PHE A 162 -3.83 17.88 19.44
CA PHE A 162 -3.98 17.33 20.78
C PHE A 162 -5.45 17.20 21.13
#